data_AF-A0AAU8FVN4-F1
#
_entry.id   AF-A0AAU8FVN4-F1
#
_cell.length_a   1.000
_cell.length_b   1.000
_cell.length_c   1.000
_cell.angle_alpha   90.00
_cell.angle_beta   90.00
_cell.angle_gamma   90.00
#
_symmetry.space_group_name_H-M   'P 1'
#
loop_
_entity.id
_entity.type
_entity.pdbx_description
1 polymer ?
#
loop_
_entity_poly.entity_id
_entity_poly.type
_entity_poly.pdbx_seq_one_letter_code
_entity_poly.pdbx_strand_id
1 'polypeptide(L)' 'MEIAPAPRQLCLSVLIMELTKREKEILDLIMDELSSKEIAEKLQVSISTVEAYRRSLFRKFGVRSVIGLVKAAMKL' A
#
# COMPACT_ATOMS: atom_id res chain seq x y z
N MET A 1 4.85 -23.38 9.52
CA MET A 1 3.72 -22.43 9.61
C MET A 1 4.24 -21.22 10.38
N GLU A 2 5.03 -20.37 9.71
CA GLU A 2 5.59 -19.17 10.35
C GLU A 2 4.51 -18.09 10.40
N ILE A 3 3.79 -18.07 11.51
CA ILE A 3 3.06 -16.90 11.96
C ILE A 3 4.10 -15.85 12.35
N ALA A 4 4.37 -14.92 11.43
CA ALA A 4 5.21 -13.77 11.71
C ALA A 4 4.65 -13.02 12.92
N PRO A 5 5.49 -12.68 13.93
CA PRO A 5 5.04 -11.96 15.10
C PRO A 5 4.56 -10.56 14.69
N ALA A 6 3.48 -10.09 15.31
CA ALA A 6 2.97 -8.74 15.11
C ALA A 6 4.10 -7.71 15.36
N PRO A 7 4.33 -6.75 14.44
CA PRO A 7 5.47 -5.85 14.55
C PRO A 7 5.31 -4.91 15.75
N ARG A 8 6.19 -5.06 16.73
CA ARG A 8 6.43 -4.09 17.82
C ARG A 8 7.09 -2.87 17.18
N GLN A 9 6.33 -1.79 17.01
CA GLN A 9 6.77 -0.46 16.52
C GLN A 9 7.93 -0.50 15.51
N LEU A 10 7.60 -0.87 14.27
CA LEU A 10 8.50 -0.62 13.15
C LEU A 10 8.63 0.90 12.93
N CYS A 11 9.86 1.40 12.86
CA CYS A 11 10.12 2.75 12.36
C CYS A 11 9.59 2.85 10.92
N LEU A 12 8.93 3.95 10.56
CA LEU A 12 8.19 4.10 9.30
C LEU A 12 9.04 3.82 8.04
N SER A 13 10.36 4.05 8.14
CA SER A 13 11.36 3.73 7.12
C SER A 13 11.53 2.23 6.85
N VAL A 14 11.32 1.37 7.85
CA VAL A 14 11.39 -0.10 7.72
C VAL A 14 10.16 -0.63 6.98
N LEU A 15 9.00 0.03 7.15
CA LEU A 15 7.75 -0.43 6.56
C LEU A 15 7.75 -0.37 5.02
N ILE A 16 8.42 0.62 4.42
CA ILE A 16 8.59 0.67 2.95
C ILE A 16 9.41 -0.51 2.45
N MET A 17 10.42 -0.94 3.21
CA MET A 17 11.28 -2.06 2.82
C MET A 17 10.49 -3.38 2.79
N GLU A 18 9.43 -3.50 3.59
CA GLU A 18 8.52 -4.65 3.62
C GLU A 18 7.44 -4.64 2.53
N LEU A 19 7.32 -3.57 1.74
CA LEU A 19 6.42 -3.56 0.60
C LEU A 19 6.98 -4.40 -0.54
N THR A 20 6.14 -5.28 -1.08
CA THR A 20 6.43 -5.98 -2.33
C THR A 20 6.53 -4.97 -3.48
N LYS A 21 7.18 -5.36 -4.58
CA LYS A 21 7.31 -4.50 -5.77
C LYS A 21 5.97 -3.96 -6.25
N ARG A 22 4.94 -4.80 -6.27
CA ARG A 22 3.59 -4.42 -6.71
C ARG A 22 2.87 -3.50 -5.72
N GLU A 23 3.09 -3.67 -4.43
CA GLU A 23 2.55 -2.75 -3.41
C GLU A 23 3.21 -1.36 -3.50
N LYS A 24 4.52 -1.29 -3.76
CA LYS A 24 5.22 -0.01 -4.00
C LYS A 24 4.67 0.69 -5.23
N GLU A 25 4.59 -0.03 -6.35
CA GLU A 25 4.04 0.51 -7.60
C GLU A 25 2.61 1.03 -7.43
N ILE A 26 1.76 0.31 -6.69
CA ILE A 26 0.40 0.80 -6.40
C ILE A 26 0.41 2.00 -5.46
N LEU A 27 1.30 2.04 -4.47
CA LEU A 27 1.45 3.20 -3.59
C LEU A 27 1.87 4.44 -4.38
N ASP A 28 2.85 4.31 -5.27
CA ASP A 28 3.33 5.40 -6.13
C ASP A 28 2.19 5.94 -7.00
N LEU A 29 1.42 5.05 -7.65
CA LEU A 29 0.28 5.47 -8.46
C LEU A 29 -0.86 6.10 -7.64
N ILE A 30 -1.02 5.74 -6.37
CA ILE A 30 -1.93 6.43 -5.46
C ILE A 30 -1.41 7.82 -5.11
N MET A 31 -0.09 8.00 -4.98
CA MET A 31 0.54 9.30 -4.76
C MET A 31 0.45 10.20 -6.00
N ASP A 32 0.40 9.61 -7.19
CA ASP A 32 0.07 10.27 -8.46
C ASP A 32 -1.45 10.62 -8.60
N GLU A 33 -2.22 10.46 -7.53
CA GLU A 33 -3.67 10.74 -7.46
C GLU A 33 -4.54 9.91 -8.41
N LEU A 34 -4.06 8.76 -8.87
CA LEU A 34 -4.84 7.88 -9.75
C LEU A 34 -5.93 7.10 -9.00
N SER A 35 -7.09 6.97 -9.62
CA SER A 35 -8.19 6.15 -9.13
C SER A 35 -7.90 4.65 -9.27
N SER A 36 -8.62 3.79 -8.52
CA SER A 36 -8.46 2.33 -8.65
C SER A 36 -8.67 1.84 -10.08
N LYS A 37 -9.51 2.53 -10.86
CA LYS A 37 -9.79 2.20 -12.26
C LYS A 37 -8.60 2.54 -13.16
N GLU A 38 -8.06 3.75 -13.03
CA GLU A 38 -6.90 4.19 -13.82
C GLU A 38 -5.66 3.33 -13.49
N ILE A 39 -5.47 2.99 -12.22
CA ILE A 39 -4.41 2.07 -11.79
C ILE A 39 -4.61 0.70 -12.42
N ALA A 40 -5.84 0.16 -12.40
CA ALA A 40 -6.14 -1.14 -12.98
C ALA A 40 -5.86 -1.17 -14.49
N GLU A 41 -6.24 -0.11 -15.22
CA GLU A 41 -5.97 0.06 -16.65
C GLU A 41 -4.46 0.16 -16.93
N LYS A 42 -3.73 1.01 -16.20
CA LYS A 42 -2.28 1.20 -16.36
C LYS A 42 -1.47 -0.05 -16.07
N LEU A 43 -1.92 -0.84 -15.08
CA LEU A 43 -1.26 -2.05 -14.62
C LEU A 43 -1.76 -3.33 -15.31
N GLN A 44 -2.75 -3.21 -16.21
CA GLN A 44 -3.43 -4.31 -16.90
C GLN A 44 -3.93 -5.42 -15.94
N VAL A 45 -4.55 -5.02 -14.84
CA VAL A 45 -5.16 -5.92 -13.84
C VAL A 45 -6.61 -5.54 -13.59
N SER A 46 -7.36 -6.37 -12.87
CA SER A 46 -8.71 -5.99 -12.44
C SER A 46 -8.69 -4.93 -11.34
N ILE A 47 -9.75 -4.14 -11.26
CA ILE A 47 -9.98 -3.19 -10.17
C ILE A 47 -9.93 -3.92 -8.81
N SER A 48 -10.51 -5.12 -8.72
CA SER A 48 -10.50 -5.94 -7.50
C SER A 48 -9.09 -6.36 -7.08
N THR A 49 -8.18 -6.60 -8.03
CA THR A 49 -6.76 -6.83 -7.74
C THR A 49 -6.11 -5.58 -7.15
N VAL A 50 -6.37 -4.40 -7.70
CA VAL A 50 -5.88 -3.12 -7.11
C VAL A 50 -6.42 -2.95 -5.69
N GLU A 51 -7.71 -3.19 -5.46
CA GLU A 51 -8.31 -3.08 -4.13
C GLU A 51 -7.74 -4.08 -3.12
N ALA A 52 -7.36 -5.29 -3.56
CA ALA A 52 -6.68 -6.25 -2.70
C ALA A 52 -5.30 -5.72 -2.24
N TYR A 53 -4.53 -5.12 -3.14
CA TYR A 53 -3.27 -4.47 -2.79
C TYR A 53 -3.47 -3.24 -1.90
N ARG A 54 -4.48 -2.41 -2.15
CA ARG A 54 -4.83 -1.28 -1.26
C ARG A 54 -5.16 -1.75 0.14
N ARG A 55 -5.93 -2.84 0.28
CA ARG A 55 -6.20 -3.46 1.59
C ARG A 55 -4.93 -3.97 2.27
N SER A 56 -3.99 -4.54 1.51
CA SER A 56 -2.69 -4.94 2.04
C SER A 56 -1.89 -3.74 2.54
N LEU A 57 -1.81 -2.65 1.76
CA LEU A 57 -1.20 -1.39 2.15
C LEU A 57 -1.84 -0.82 3.42
N PHE A 58 -3.17 -0.75 3.48
CA PHE A 58 -3.88 -0.28 4.67
C PHE A 58 -3.54 -1.08 5.92
N ARG A 59 -3.47 -2.42 5.81
CA ARG A 59 -3.07 -3.29 6.91
C ARG A 59 -1.62 -3.05 7.33
N LYS A 60 -0.69 -2.89 6.38
CA LYS A 60 0.74 -2.65 6.66
C LYS A 60 0.98 -1.29 7.31
N PHE A 61 0.35 -0.24 6.79
CA PHE A 61 0.47 1.13 7.32
C PHE A 61 -0.41 1.41 8.54
N GLY A 62 -1.30 0.50 8.92
CA GLY A 62 -2.22 0.70 10.05
C GLY A 62 -3.25 1.80 9.80
N VAL A 63 -3.62 2.04 8.54
CA VAL A 63 -4.54 3.10 8.13
C VAL A 63 -5.83 2.51 7.57
N ARG A 64 -6.89 3.32 7.47
CA ARG A 64 -8.22 2.89 6.99
C ARG A 64 -8.68 3.60 5.72
N SER A 65 -7.88 4.55 5.23
CA SER A 65 -8.26 5.37 4.09
C SER A 65 -7.05 5.70 3.23
N VAL A 66 -7.33 6.05 1.99
CA VAL A 66 -6.35 6.52 1.01
C VAL A 66 -5.64 7.77 1.54
N ILE A 67 -6.39 8.71 2.10
CA ILE A 67 -5.83 9.92 2.71
C ILE A 67 -4.88 9.56 3.86
N GLY A 68 -5.25 8.58 4.70
CA GLY A 68 -4.37 8.08 5.74
C GLY A 68 -3.10 7.45 5.18
N LEU A 69 -3.22 6.68 4.10
CA LEU A 69 -2.10 6.05 3.41
C LEU A 69 -1.14 7.09 2.83
N VAL A 70 -1.65 8.12 2.15
CA VAL A 70 -0.86 9.23 1.60
C VAL A 70 -0.17 10.01 2.71
N LYS A 71 -0.88 10.35 3.79
CA LYS A 71 -0.29 11.04 4.96
C LYS A 71 0.81 10.21 5.63
N ALA A 72 0.64 8.89 5.69
CA ALA A 72 1.66 8.01 6.23
C ALA A 72 2.88 7.95 5.30
N ALA A 73 2.68 7.87 3.98
CA ALA A 73 3.76 7.89 3.00
C ALA A 73 4.49 9.25 2.92
N MET A 74 3.82 10.38 3.15
CA MET A 74 4.46 11.71 3.14
C MET A 74 5.26 12.03 4.41
N LYS A 75 5.10 11.27 5.49
CA LYS A 75 5.90 11.41 6.72
C LYS A 75 7.25 10.67 6.65
N LEU A 76 7.56 10.12 5.48
CA LEU A 76 8.86 9.56 5.12
C LEU A 76 9.85 10.68 4.81
#